data_AF-A0A0Q7YLK0-F1
#
_entry.id   AF-A0A0Q7YLK0-F1
#
_cell.length_a   1.000
_cell.length_b   1.000
_cell.length_c   1.000
_cell.angle_alpha   90.00
_cell.angle_beta   90.00
_cell.angle_gamma   90.00
#
_symmetry.space_group_name_H-M   'P 1'
#
loop_
_entity.id
_entity.type
_entity.pdbx_description
1 polymer ?
#
loop_
_entity_poly.entity_id
_entity_poly.type
_entity_poly.pdbx_seq_one_letter_code
_entity_poly.pdbx_strand_id
1 'polypeptide(L)'
;MATIQGVYVALFGRPADPTGLAYFNTVTNNGANLTAIGNLASTSEYQARFTGLNNVQIINSIYQSLFGRDADLTGLNFFSNALANGSLNINNIAIAILDGAQGNDRTVSNNKIAAADLYTKALDTGSEVVAYSGLAAAAQGRAFVTGVSTTVPTAAAVDTAVAAMVTASTNGGTGTVGVTLTLAAGADTIGPNTTTDATKTTAGNDTLRAVAAGDLGTSDSIDGGAGTDTLNATMAVTAGASVAAVIKNVENINLTYGTLAGGVTFNANDVSGAQKIQIIDAVTTGQTLTISNVEKAATVEFKNITGDAAGDVALSFRDAAGSADSAAISLAKVTTGLGITVDAIETLTVNSTGAAAADTNVATISAAQATKLVITGANDLTLNQSSAAALKTVDASALTGKLNYTATNNGETISGGTKADTITLGTGADTIVYTAANKSTLVNLDTINGFNATASDKFDIKALAFASDTTVATYTAGGTTALASDFSGFFTGTGKIVKQDLGGGDAMIYIDANNDGNFNAGSDVSIKVTGTTFADIDKADFILA
;
A
#
# COMPACT_ATOMS: atom_id res chain seq x y z
N MET A 1 42.08 -14.78 -6.02
CA MET A 1 41.54 -13.58 -6.68
C MET A 1 40.24 -13.28 -6.00
N ALA A 2 40.13 -12.08 -5.43
CA ALA A 2 38.94 -11.62 -4.75
C ALA A 2 37.72 -11.62 -5.68
N THR A 3 36.63 -12.25 -5.25
CA THR A 3 35.32 -12.12 -5.89
C THR A 3 34.63 -10.85 -5.42
N ILE A 4 33.62 -10.37 -6.14
CA ILE A 4 32.81 -9.24 -5.70
C ILE A 4 32.12 -9.53 -4.36
N GLN A 5 31.64 -10.75 -4.15
CA GLN A 5 31.13 -11.17 -2.84
C GLN A 5 32.18 -11.03 -1.74
N GLY A 6 33.42 -11.46 -2.00
CA GLY A 6 34.53 -11.30 -1.07
C GLY A 6 34.84 -9.84 -0.74
N VAL A 7 34.72 -8.94 -1.72
CA VAL A 7 34.87 -7.49 -1.50
C VAL A 7 33.74 -6.95 -0.62
N TYR A 8 32.49 -7.40 -0.81
CA TYR A 8 31.38 -7.05 0.07
C TYR A 8 31.60 -7.52 1.51
N VAL A 9 32.06 -8.76 1.70
CA VAL A 9 32.39 -9.29 3.04
C VAL A 9 33.54 -8.49 3.65
N ALA A 10 34.56 -8.12 2.88
CA ALA A 10 35.69 -7.34 3.39
C ALA A 10 35.28 -5.90 3.80
N LEU A 11 34.61 -5.19 2.89
CA LEU A 11 34.31 -3.76 3.05
C LEU A 11 33.05 -3.48 3.85
N PHE A 12 32.03 -4.34 3.76
CA PHE A 12 30.73 -4.16 4.41
C PHE A 12 30.37 -5.23 5.42
N GLY A 13 31.13 -6.34 5.49
CA GLY A 13 30.96 -7.37 6.49
C GLY A 13 29.74 -8.26 6.27
N ARG A 14 29.06 -8.15 5.12
CA ARG A 14 27.77 -8.78 4.85
C ARG A 14 27.69 -9.39 3.45
N PRO A 15 26.66 -10.19 3.17
CA PRO A 15 26.31 -10.61 1.82
C PRO A 15 25.94 -9.44 0.92
N ALA A 16 26.35 -9.49 -0.35
CA ALA A 16 25.88 -8.53 -1.34
C ALA A 16 24.37 -8.70 -1.57
N ASP A 17 23.67 -7.62 -1.91
CA ASP A 17 22.32 -7.73 -2.44
C ASP A 17 22.37 -8.25 -3.90
N PRO A 18 21.33 -8.96 -4.40
CA PRO A 18 21.38 -9.57 -5.73
C PRO A 18 21.60 -8.57 -6.86
N THR A 19 20.97 -7.39 -6.78
CA THR A 19 21.10 -6.33 -7.79
C THR A 19 22.49 -5.72 -7.80
N GLY A 20 23.04 -5.39 -6.63
CA GLY A 20 24.37 -4.86 -6.44
C GLY A 20 25.44 -5.85 -6.89
N LEU A 21 25.31 -7.13 -6.51
CA LEU A 21 26.23 -8.18 -6.95
C LEU A 21 26.26 -8.29 -8.49
N ALA A 22 25.10 -8.30 -9.14
CA ALA A 22 24.99 -8.35 -10.60
C ALA A 22 25.60 -7.12 -11.28
N TYR A 23 25.32 -5.92 -10.75
CA TYR A 23 25.90 -4.67 -11.24
C TYR A 23 27.42 -4.67 -11.13
N PHE A 24 27.97 -4.99 -9.95
CA PHE A 24 29.41 -4.98 -9.72
C PHE A 24 30.14 -6.08 -10.48
N ASN A 25 29.55 -7.26 -10.65
CA ASN A 25 30.10 -8.28 -11.54
C ASN A 25 30.16 -7.77 -12.99
N THR A 26 29.17 -7.02 -13.45
CA THR A 26 29.19 -6.42 -14.79
C THR A 26 30.29 -5.38 -14.93
N VAL A 27 30.35 -4.38 -14.03
CA VAL A 27 31.31 -3.27 -14.16
C VAL A 27 32.76 -3.68 -13.92
N THR A 28 32.99 -4.75 -13.16
CA THR A 28 34.34 -5.25 -12.85
C THR A 28 34.76 -6.43 -13.73
N ASN A 29 33.95 -6.85 -14.71
CA ASN A 29 34.19 -8.07 -15.49
C ASN A 29 34.42 -9.29 -14.58
N ASN A 30 33.44 -9.58 -13.71
CA ASN A 30 33.45 -10.64 -12.70
C ASN A 30 34.67 -10.57 -11.76
N GLY A 31 35.05 -9.37 -11.34
CA GLY A 31 36.20 -9.15 -10.46
C GLY A 31 37.57 -9.13 -11.15
N ALA A 32 37.64 -9.23 -12.49
CA ALA A 32 38.90 -9.10 -13.23
C ALA A 32 39.45 -7.66 -13.22
N ASN A 33 38.58 -6.66 -13.06
CA ASN A 33 38.93 -5.25 -12.97
C ASN A 33 38.29 -4.59 -11.73
N LEU A 34 38.85 -4.87 -10.55
CA LEU A 34 38.37 -4.29 -9.28
C LEU A 34 38.64 -2.78 -9.15
N THR A 35 39.45 -2.19 -10.03
CA THR A 35 39.63 -0.72 -10.08
C THR A 35 38.41 0.01 -10.60
N ALA A 36 37.48 -0.70 -11.26
CA ALA A 36 36.20 -0.17 -11.71
C ALA A 36 35.14 -0.10 -10.60
N ILE A 37 35.41 -0.64 -9.41
CA ILE A 37 34.59 -0.38 -8.22
C ILE A 37 34.77 1.10 -7.89
N GLY A 38 33.74 1.91 -8.18
CA GLY A 38 33.75 3.37 -7.99
C GLY A 38 33.99 3.78 -6.55
N ASN A 39 33.73 5.06 -6.23
CA ASN A 39 33.97 5.58 -4.89
C ASN A 39 32.94 5.03 -3.86
N LEU A 40 33.15 3.81 -3.37
CA LEU A 40 32.32 3.24 -2.30
C LEU A 40 32.40 4.05 -1.00
N ALA A 41 33.45 4.84 -0.81
CA ALA A 41 33.59 5.69 0.36
C ALA A 41 32.57 6.83 0.42
N SER A 42 31.89 7.16 -0.68
CA SER A 42 30.79 8.12 -0.68
C SER A 42 29.42 7.48 -0.40
N THR A 43 29.34 6.17 -0.21
CA THR A 43 28.05 5.51 0.10
C THR A 43 27.70 5.73 1.57
N SER A 44 26.40 5.93 1.85
CA SER A 44 25.86 6.13 3.20
C SER A 44 26.27 5.02 4.15
N GLU A 45 26.32 3.79 3.66
CA GLU A 45 26.72 2.64 4.44
C GLU A 45 28.20 2.59 4.79
N TYR A 46 29.08 2.93 3.84
CA TYR A 46 30.50 3.04 4.14
C TYR A 46 30.73 4.08 5.23
N GLN A 47 30.06 5.24 5.11
CA GLN A 47 30.16 6.31 6.10
C GLN A 47 29.62 5.85 7.46
N ALA A 48 28.47 5.17 7.50
CA ALA A 48 27.93 4.62 8.74
C ALA A 48 28.89 3.66 9.44
N ARG A 49 29.67 2.91 8.66
CA ARG A 49 30.59 1.90 9.18
C ARG A 49 31.92 2.47 9.69
N PHE A 50 32.47 3.48 9.02
CA PHE A 50 33.84 3.95 9.28
C PHE A 50 33.94 5.38 9.81
N THR A 51 32.85 6.14 9.87
CA THR A 51 32.86 7.51 10.44
C THR A 51 33.32 7.47 11.90
N GLY A 52 34.26 8.36 12.24
CA GLY A 52 34.83 8.45 13.58
C GLY A 52 35.93 7.42 13.89
N LEU A 53 36.23 6.50 12.98
CA LEU A 53 37.34 5.56 13.10
C LEU A 53 38.62 6.14 12.50
N ASN A 54 39.75 5.91 13.17
CA ASN A 54 41.06 6.18 12.60
C ASN A 54 41.52 5.03 11.67
N ASN A 55 42.59 5.25 10.90
CA ASN A 55 43.08 4.27 9.93
C ASN A 55 43.37 2.90 10.54
N VAL A 56 43.91 2.85 11.77
CA VAL A 56 44.22 1.59 12.47
C VAL A 56 42.93 0.82 12.79
N GLN A 57 41.90 1.52 13.29
CA GLN A 57 40.59 0.93 13.58
C GLN A 57 39.88 0.43 12.30
N ILE A 58 40.00 1.16 11.20
CA ILE A 58 39.47 0.77 9.89
C ILE A 58 40.10 -0.54 9.42
N ILE A 59 41.43 -0.64 9.43
CA ILE A 59 42.14 -1.87 9.03
C ILE A 59 41.74 -3.03 9.93
N ASN A 60 41.69 -2.82 11.25
CA ASN A 60 41.31 -3.88 12.18
C ASN A 60 39.88 -4.37 11.95
N SER A 61 38.94 -3.48 11.61
CA SER A 61 37.57 -3.83 11.24
C SER A 61 37.50 -4.73 9.99
N ILE A 62 38.37 -4.52 9.00
CA ILE A 62 38.46 -5.40 7.82
C ILE A 62 38.94 -6.80 8.21
N TYR A 63 39.97 -6.91 9.06
CA TYR A 63 40.46 -8.18 9.57
C TYR A 63 39.38 -8.94 10.37
N GLN A 64 38.65 -8.24 11.22
CA GLN A 64 37.52 -8.82 11.96
C GLN A 64 36.43 -9.34 11.01
N SER A 65 36.15 -8.61 9.94
CA SER A 65 35.12 -9.02 8.96
C SER A 65 35.54 -10.28 8.21
N LEU A 66 36.76 -10.32 7.71
CA LEU A 66 37.27 -11.41 6.89
C LEU A 66 37.64 -12.64 7.71
N PHE A 67 38.23 -12.45 8.89
CA PHE A 67 38.93 -13.51 9.62
C PHE A 67 38.42 -13.71 11.05
N GLY A 68 37.59 -12.81 11.58
CA GLY A 68 37.08 -12.90 12.96
C GLY A 68 38.16 -12.72 14.03
N ARG A 69 39.26 -12.04 13.69
CA ARG A 69 40.37 -11.74 14.59
C ARG A 69 40.97 -10.38 14.28
N ASP A 70 41.75 -9.85 15.21
CA ASP A 70 42.50 -8.61 15.00
C ASP A 70 43.65 -8.81 14.02
N ALA A 71 44.05 -7.71 13.37
CA ALA A 71 45.24 -7.66 12.53
C ALA A 71 46.51 -7.88 13.36
N ASP A 72 47.48 -8.58 12.80
CA ASP A 72 48.82 -8.61 13.40
C ASP A 72 49.49 -7.24 13.25
N LEU A 73 50.46 -6.94 14.12
CA LEU A 73 51.10 -5.63 14.16
C LEU A 73 51.79 -5.26 12.83
N THR A 74 52.32 -6.23 12.09
CA THR A 74 53.03 -5.98 10.83
C THR A 74 52.05 -5.58 9.74
N GLY A 75 50.98 -6.37 9.54
CA GLY A 75 49.92 -6.06 8.58
C GLY A 75 49.19 -4.76 8.91
N LEU A 76 48.88 -4.54 10.19
CA LEU A 76 48.20 -3.34 10.68
C LEU A 76 49.02 -2.07 10.38
N ASN A 77 50.33 -2.09 10.65
CA ASN A 77 51.22 -0.97 10.36
C ASN A 77 51.39 -0.73 8.86
N PHE A 78 51.52 -1.80 8.06
CA PHE A 78 51.70 -1.67 6.62
C PHE A 78 50.47 -1.00 5.96
N PHE A 79 49.28 -1.54 6.20
CA PHE A 79 48.06 -1.05 5.55
C PHE A 79 47.59 0.30 6.09
N SER A 80 47.74 0.56 7.40
CA SER A 80 47.36 1.87 7.96
C SER A 80 48.26 3.01 7.46
N ASN A 81 49.56 2.76 7.27
CA ASN A 81 50.48 3.72 6.66
C ASN A 81 50.17 3.94 5.16
N ALA A 82 49.88 2.86 4.43
CA ALA A 82 49.50 2.95 3.02
C ALA A 82 48.18 3.72 2.81
N LEU A 83 47.24 3.59 3.75
CA LEU A 83 46.00 4.38 3.77
C LEU A 83 46.27 5.85 4.15
N ALA A 84 47.14 6.09 5.14
CA ALA A 84 47.47 7.44 5.63
C ALA A 84 48.18 8.29 4.58
N ASN A 85 49.08 7.71 3.78
CA ASN A 85 49.82 8.41 2.74
C ASN A 85 49.12 8.39 1.37
N GLY A 86 47.93 7.79 1.27
CA GLY A 86 47.13 7.72 0.05
C GLY A 86 47.70 6.81 -1.06
N SER A 87 48.74 6.02 -0.78
CA SER A 87 49.31 5.09 -1.76
C SER A 87 48.36 3.92 -2.08
N LEU A 88 47.49 3.55 -1.13
CA LEU A 88 46.38 2.63 -1.33
C LEU A 88 45.10 3.24 -0.79
N ASN A 89 43.99 3.04 -1.50
CA ASN A 89 42.66 3.29 -0.96
C ASN A 89 42.11 2.05 -0.25
N ILE A 90 41.01 2.23 0.48
CA ILE A 90 40.39 1.16 1.27
C ILE A 90 39.98 -0.07 0.44
N ASN A 91 39.53 0.13 -0.80
CA ASN A 91 39.12 -0.96 -1.68
C ASN A 91 40.32 -1.84 -2.01
N ASN A 92 41.45 -1.23 -2.38
CA ASN A 92 42.68 -1.97 -2.70
C ASN A 92 43.25 -2.68 -1.47
N ILE A 93 43.13 -2.07 -0.29
CA ILE A 93 43.56 -2.68 0.96
C ILE A 93 42.70 -3.90 1.29
N ALA A 94 41.37 -3.79 1.22
CA ALA A 94 40.46 -4.90 1.47
C ALA A 94 40.72 -6.09 0.54
N ILE A 95 40.98 -5.81 -0.75
CA ILE A 95 41.34 -6.82 -1.75
C ILE A 95 42.69 -7.47 -1.41
N ALA A 96 43.71 -6.67 -1.08
CA ALA A 96 45.04 -7.17 -0.75
C ALA A 96 45.03 -8.06 0.50
N ILE A 97 44.27 -7.68 1.53
CA ILE A 97 44.08 -8.48 2.75
C ILE A 97 43.38 -9.80 2.42
N LEU A 98 42.29 -9.74 1.63
CA LEU A 98 41.54 -10.94 1.24
C LEU A 98 42.39 -11.90 0.39
N ASP A 99 43.06 -11.42 -0.65
CA ASP A 99 43.89 -12.27 -1.52
C ASP A 99 45.14 -12.79 -0.81
N GLY A 100 45.67 -12.03 0.15
CA GLY A 100 46.80 -12.39 1.01
C GLY A 100 46.48 -13.38 2.13
N ALA A 101 45.20 -13.75 2.33
CA ALA A 101 44.81 -14.68 3.39
C ALA A 101 45.47 -16.05 3.24
N GLN A 102 46.00 -16.61 4.33
CA GLN A 102 46.68 -17.91 4.38
C GLN A 102 46.21 -18.76 5.57
N GLY A 103 46.46 -20.07 5.54
CA GLY A 103 46.15 -20.97 6.66
C GLY A 103 44.70 -20.85 7.15
N ASN A 104 44.53 -20.64 8.46
CA ASN A 104 43.21 -20.49 9.07
C ASN A 104 42.41 -19.29 8.53
N ASP A 105 43.08 -18.17 8.21
CA ASP A 105 42.41 -16.99 7.66
C ASP A 105 41.80 -17.27 6.29
N ARG A 106 42.50 -18.07 5.47
CA ARG A 106 41.97 -18.53 4.18
C ARG A 106 40.72 -19.39 4.39
N THR A 107 40.75 -20.30 5.37
CA THR A 107 39.59 -21.14 5.68
C THR A 107 38.39 -20.30 6.13
N VAL A 108 38.58 -19.39 7.08
CA VAL A 108 37.49 -18.54 7.61
C VAL A 108 36.93 -17.61 6.53
N SER A 109 37.79 -16.93 5.78
CA SER A 109 37.33 -16.03 4.70
C SER A 109 36.58 -16.80 3.60
N ASN A 110 37.06 -17.97 3.18
CA ASN A 110 36.33 -18.81 2.22
C ASN A 110 34.96 -19.25 2.77
N ASN A 111 34.86 -19.62 4.04
CA ASN A 111 33.59 -20.01 4.65
C ASN A 111 32.61 -18.85 4.72
N LYS A 112 33.07 -17.65 5.12
CA LYS A 112 32.26 -16.43 5.16
C LYS A 112 31.78 -16.03 3.76
N ILE A 113 32.64 -16.14 2.75
CA ILE A 113 32.27 -15.86 1.35
C ILE A 113 31.23 -16.88 0.87
N ALA A 114 31.43 -18.17 1.12
CA ALA A 114 30.46 -19.21 0.74
C ALA A 114 29.10 -19.03 1.43
N ALA A 115 29.09 -18.68 2.72
CA ALA A 115 27.87 -18.36 3.46
C ALA A 115 27.18 -17.12 2.88
N ALA A 116 27.96 -16.10 2.52
CA ALA A 116 27.45 -14.90 1.90
C ALA A 116 26.87 -15.17 0.51
N ASP A 117 27.52 -16.00 -0.32
CA ASP A 117 27.00 -16.43 -1.62
C ASP A 117 25.67 -17.18 -1.47
N LEU A 118 25.58 -18.10 -0.50
CA LEU A 118 24.33 -18.79 -0.17
C LEU A 118 23.24 -17.80 0.24
N TYR A 119 23.56 -16.81 1.07
CA TYR A 119 22.60 -15.80 1.53
C TYR A 119 22.11 -14.93 0.38
N THR A 120 23.00 -14.42 -0.47
CA THR A 120 22.61 -13.65 -1.65
C THR A 120 21.77 -14.50 -2.61
N LYS A 121 22.07 -15.79 -2.73
CA LYS A 121 21.29 -16.71 -3.56
C LYS A 121 19.89 -16.99 -2.99
N ALA A 122 19.75 -17.02 -1.67
CA ALA A 122 18.47 -17.22 -0.99
C ALA A 122 17.55 -15.97 -1.04
N LEU A 123 18.04 -14.83 -1.54
CA LEU A 123 17.22 -13.66 -1.86
C LEU A 123 16.66 -13.80 -3.29
N ASP A 124 15.80 -14.80 -3.51
CA ASP A 124 15.37 -15.20 -4.86
C ASP A 124 13.94 -14.75 -5.22
N THR A 125 13.18 -14.22 -4.26
CA THR A 125 11.88 -13.61 -4.49
C THR A 125 11.94 -12.08 -4.53
N GLY A 126 10.98 -11.45 -5.21
CA GLY A 126 10.87 -9.98 -5.23
C GLY A 126 10.73 -9.37 -3.83
N SER A 127 9.98 -10.03 -2.93
CA SER A 127 9.80 -9.58 -1.55
C SER A 127 11.09 -9.63 -0.73
N GLU A 128 11.88 -10.68 -0.88
CA GLU A 128 13.18 -10.81 -0.20
C GLU A 128 14.20 -9.77 -0.69
N VAL A 129 14.25 -9.54 -2.00
CA VAL A 129 15.13 -8.53 -2.60
C VAL A 129 14.78 -7.13 -2.11
N VAL A 130 13.48 -6.81 -2.03
CA VAL A 130 13.00 -5.54 -1.47
C VAL A 130 13.32 -5.42 0.02
N ALA A 131 13.10 -6.49 0.79
CA ALA A 131 13.40 -6.54 2.22
C ALA A 131 14.90 -6.41 2.52
N TYR A 132 15.78 -6.93 1.67
CA TYR A 132 17.22 -6.80 1.83
C TYR A 132 17.78 -5.45 1.32
N SER A 133 17.17 -4.35 1.76
CA SER A 133 17.56 -2.99 1.42
C SER A 133 17.82 -2.12 2.66
N GLY A 134 18.68 -1.11 2.52
CA GLY A 134 19.02 -0.19 3.60
C GLY A 134 19.97 -0.74 4.67
N LEU A 135 20.29 0.11 5.66
CA LEU A 135 21.31 -0.18 6.68
C LEU A 135 20.89 -1.28 7.67
N ALA A 136 19.59 -1.44 7.90
CA ALA A 136 19.03 -2.40 8.86
C ALA A 136 19.14 -3.85 8.37
N ALA A 137 18.64 -4.15 7.17
CA ALA A 137 18.81 -5.46 6.55
C ALA A 137 20.30 -5.81 6.36
N ALA A 138 21.10 -4.81 6.01
CA ALA A 138 22.55 -4.95 5.94
C ALA A 138 23.18 -5.34 7.29
N ALA A 139 22.65 -4.86 8.43
CA ALA A 139 23.11 -5.26 9.76
C ALA A 139 22.79 -6.73 10.08
N GLN A 140 21.62 -7.22 9.66
CA GLN A 140 21.26 -8.64 9.79
C GLN A 140 22.18 -9.53 8.95
N GLY A 141 22.47 -9.14 7.71
CA GLY A 141 23.47 -9.79 6.87
C GLY A 141 24.86 -9.82 7.52
N ARG A 142 25.28 -8.72 8.17
CA ARG A 142 26.54 -8.67 8.93
C ARG A 142 26.55 -9.63 10.10
N ALA A 143 25.48 -9.64 10.90
CA ALA A 143 25.36 -10.52 12.06
C ALA A 143 25.45 -12.00 11.64
N PHE A 144 24.76 -12.36 10.55
CA PHE A 144 24.82 -13.69 9.95
C PHE A 144 26.25 -14.09 9.57
N VAL A 145 26.96 -13.27 8.79
CA VAL A 145 28.33 -13.58 8.33
C VAL A 145 29.35 -13.55 9.49
N THR A 146 29.12 -12.74 10.53
CA THR A 146 30.00 -12.68 11.71
C THR A 146 30.00 -14.00 12.48
N GLY A 147 28.87 -14.70 12.55
CA GLY A 147 28.75 -16.01 13.20
C GLY A 147 29.46 -17.16 12.46
N VAL A 148 29.91 -16.95 11.22
CA VAL A 148 30.54 -17.98 10.39
C VAL A 148 32.04 -18.07 10.70
N SER A 149 32.49 -19.27 11.05
CA SER A 149 33.89 -19.56 11.39
C SER A 149 34.42 -20.78 10.61
N THR A 150 34.45 -21.96 11.21
CA THR A 150 35.07 -23.17 10.63
C THR A 150 34.14 -24.00 9.74
N THR A 151 32.83 -23.72 9.77
CA THR A 151 31.83 -24.41 8.97
C THR A 151 30.99 -23.43 8.15
N VAL A 152 30.64 -23.84 6.93
CA VAL A 152 29.67 -23.12 6.10
C VAL A 152 28.25 -23.51 6.57
N PRO A 153 27.34 -22.56 6.82
CA PRO A 153 25.94 -22.85 7.12
C PRO A 153 25.28 -23.66 6.01
N THR A 154 24.31 -24.51 6.37
CA THR A 154 23.48 -25.22 5.39
C THR A 154 22.51 -24.25 4.69
N ALA A 155 22.04 -24.59 3.49
CA ALA A 155 21.03 -23.80 2.78
C ALA A 155 19.80 -23.52 3.65
N ALA A 156 19.27 -24.54 4.34
CA ALA A 156 18.12 -24.36 5.24
C ALA A 156 18.37 -23.37 6.41
N ALA A 157 19.60 -23.33 6.94
CA ALA A 157 19.97 -22.35 7.96
C ALA A 157 20.05 -20.93 7.39
N VAL A 158 20.51 -20.80 6.13
CA VAL A 158 20.52 -19.54 5.40
C VAL A 158 19.10 -19.07 5.11
N ASP A 159 18.23 -19.94 4.60
CA ASP A 159 16.82 -19.62 4.30
C ASP A 159 16.09 -19.16 5.57
N THR A 160 16.38 -19.80 6.72
CA THR A 160 15.85 -19.36 8.02
C THR A 160 16.32 -17.94 8.38
N ALA A 161 17.60 -17.62 8.14
CA ALA A 161 18.15 -16.30 8.43
C ALA A 161 17.60 -15.22 7.47
N VAL A 162 17.36 -15.56 6.19
CA VAL A 162 16.71 -14.67 5.23
C VAL A 162 15.25 -14.44 5.63
N ALA A 163 14.48 -15.48 5.96
CA ALA A 163 13.10 -15.34 6.41
C ALA A 163 12.96 -14.49 7.69
N ALA A 164 13.89 -14.63 8.64
CA ALA A 164 13.94 -13.80 9.84
C ALA A 164 14.24 -12.33 9.51
N MET A 165 15.18 -12.07 8.59
CA MET A 165 15.48 -10.72 8.10
C MET A 165 14.28 -10.12 7.37
N VAL A 166 13.61 -10.89 6.51
CA VAL A 166 12.38 -10.46 5.83
C VAL A 166 11.31 -10.11 6.84
N THR A 167 11.05 -10.96 7.84
CA THR A 167 10.06 -10.68 8.89
C THR A 167 10.37 -9.39 9.65
N ALA A 168 11.65 -9.14 9.96
CA ALA A 168 12.09 -7.91 10.59
C ALA A 168 11.93 -6.69 9.66
N SER A 169 12.15 -6.85 8.36
CA SER A 169 12.09 -5.79 7.36
C SER A 169 10.69 -5.49 6.82
N THR A 170 9.80 -6.48 6.70
CA THR A 170 8.43 -6.32 6.16
C THR A 170 7.50 -5.60 7.12
N ASN A 171 7.88 -5.53 8.39
CA ASN A 171 7.21 -4.68 9.38
C ASN A 171 8.02 -3.41 9.68
N GLY A 172 9.01 -3.02 8.88
CA GLY A 172 9.73 -1.74 9.03
C GLY A 172 10.69 -1.61 10.23
N GLY A 173 11.08 -2.71 10.89
CA GLY A 173 11.96 -2.66 12.06
C GLY A 173 13.45 -2.54 11.73
N THR A 174 14.21 -1.79 12.53
CA THR A 174 15.68 -1.65 12.40
C THR A 174 16.49 -2.88 12.85
N GLY A 175 15.83 -4.02 13.09
CA GLY A 175 16.44 -5.19 13.74
C GLY A 175 16.61 -5.05 15.26
N THR A 176 16.20 -3.92 15.84
CA THR A 176 16.01 -3.73 17.27
C THR A 176 14.63 -4.29 17.67
N VAL A 177 14.56 -5.07 18.75
CA VAL A 177 13.27 -5.52 19.29
C VAL A 177 12.55 -4.31 19.88
N GLY A 178 11.36 -4.01 19.38
CA GLY A 178 10.53 -2.94 19.92
C GLY A 178 10.02 -3.24 21.33
N VAL A 179 9.59 -2.22 22.04
CA VAL A 179 9.06 -2.29 23.40
C VAL A 179 7.55 -2.08 23.42
N THR A 180 6.92 -2.42 24.55
CA THR A 180 5.53 -2.02 24.82
C THR A 180 5.50 -1.05 25.98
N LEU A 181 4.99 0.15 25.73
CA LEU A 181 4.87 1.23 26.72
C LEU A 181 3.39 1.52 26.98
N THR A 182 3.04 1.81 28.22
CA THR A 182 1.65 2.07 28.62
C THR A 182 1.57 3.48 29.20
N LEU A 183 0.65 4.28 28.64
CA LEU A 183 0.32 5.61 29.11
C LEU A 183 -0.43 5.52 30.45
N ALA A 184 -0.28 6.55 31.26
CA ALA A 184 -0.97 6.68 32.53
C ALA A 184 -1.96 7.86 32.46
N ALA A 185 -2.89 7.93 33.41
CA ALA A 185 -3.71 9.11 33.52
C ALA A 185 -2.86 10.36 33.79
N GLY A 186 -3.03 11.41 32.99
CA GLY A 186 -2.34 12.68 33.18
C GLY A 186 -1.59 13.11 31.92
N ALA A 187 -0.39 13.66 32.11
CA ALA A 187 0.48 14.08 31.02
C ALA A 187 1.65 13.08 30.90
N ASP A 188 1.77 12.44 29.76
CA ASP A 188 2.85 11.53 29.43
C ASP A 188 3.87 12.16 28.48
N THR A 189 5.14 11.83 28.67
CA THR A 189 6.22 12.18 27.72
C THR A 189 6.95 10.89 27.36
N ILE A 190 6.63 10.35 26.19
CA ILE A 190 7.22 9.12 25.65
C ILE A 190 8.05 9.46 24.43
N GLY A 191 9.27 8.92 24.35
CA GLY A 191 10.14 9.15 23.21
C GLY A 191 11.54 8.56 23.36
N PRO A 192 12.33 8.55 22.27
CA PRO A 192 13.63 7.87 22.23
C PRO A 192 14.68 8.58 23.11
N ASN A 193 14.45 9.86 23.39
CA ASN A 193 15.32 10.72 24.18
C ASN A 193 14.97 10.74 25.67
N THR A 194 13.95 10.01 26.12
CA THR A 194 13.65 9.92 27.55
C THR A 194 14.67 9.02 28.26
N THR A 195 14.87 9.24 29.56
CA THR A 195 15.90 8.55 30.35
C THR A 195 15.38 7.32 31.11
N THR A 196 14.07 7.11 31.15
CA THR A 196 13.42 6.06 31.92
C THR A 196 12.87 4.98 30.99
N ASP A 197 13.20 3.71 31.24
CA ASP A 197 12.77 2.60 30.39
C ASP A 197 11.24 2.55 30.17
N ALA A 198 10.45 2.94 31.16
CA ALA A 198 8.99 2.97 31.08
C ALA A 198 8.41 4.00 30.09
N THR A 199 9.23 4.95 29.62
CA THR A 199 8.82 6.03 28.68
C THR A 199 9.71 6.09 27.45
N LYS A 200 10.63 5.13 27.30
CA LYS A 200 11.68 5.17 26.28
C LYS A 200 11.35 4.23 25.12
N THR A 201 11.05 4.82 23.99
CA THR A 201 10.94 4.11 22.71
C THR A 201 12.33 3.72 22.19
N THR A 202 12.36 2.75 21.29
CA THR A 202 13.55 2.17 20.69
C THR A 202 13.65 2.56 19.22
N ALA A 203 14.52 1.87 18.48
CA ALA A 203 14.51 1.93 17.02
C ALA A 203 13.75 0.75 16.40
N GLY A 204 13.17 -0.12 17.23
CA GLY A 204 12.33 -1.24 16.81
C GLY A 204 10.88 -0.79 16.63
N ASN A 205 10.00 -1.74 16.31
CA ASN A 205 8.56 -1.45 16.19
C ASN A 205 7.92 -1.43 17.58
N ASP A 206 7.76 -0.26 18.14
CA ASP A 206 7.21 -0.08 19.46
C ASP A 206 5.68 -0.10 19.47
N THR A 207 5.12 -0.54 20.59
CA THR A 207 3.69 -0.52 20.85
C THR A 207 3.38 0.36 22.04
N LEU A 208 2.70 1.46 21.81
CA LEU A 208 2.19 2.36 22.84
C LEU A 208 0.74 2.02 23.14
N ARG A 209 0.35 2.10 24.41
CA ARG A 209 -0.97 1.69 24.89
C ARG A 209 -1.56 2.71 25.84
N ALA A 210 -2.67 3.35 25.47
CA ALA A 210 -3.57 4.05 26.37
C ALA A 210 -4.77 3.13 26.65
N VAL A 211 -4.76 2.44 27.79
CA VAL A 211 -5.64 1.29 28.03
C VAL A 211 -7.01 1.73 28.53
N ALA A 212 -7.06 2.71 29.42
CA ALA A 212 -8.27 3.29 29.94
C ALA A 212 -8.66 4.56 29.17
N ALA A 213 -9.96 4.84 29.14
CA ALA A 213 -10.47 6.10 28.60
C ALA A 213 -9.89 7.29 29.40
N GLY A 214 -9.21 8.19 28.69
CA GLY A 214 -8.54 9.35 29.29
C GLY A 214 -7.04 9.17 29.56
N ASP A 215 -6.47 7.97 29.33
CA ASP A 215 -5.01 7.77 29.34
C ASP A 215 -4.34 8.48 28.15
N LEU A 216 -5.04 8.65 27.03
CA LEU A 216 -4.62 9.55 25.96
C LEU A 216 -5.40 10.86 26.06
N GLY A 217 -4.70 11.95 26.33
CA GLY A 217 -5.23 13.29 26.54
C GLY A 217 -4.45 14.36 25.77
N THR A 218 -4.86 15.62 25.95
CA THR A 218 -4.27 16.77 25.24
C THR A 218 -2.87 17.15 25.73
N SER A 219 -2.44 16.63 26.88
CA SER A 219 -1.13 16.98 27.47
C SER A 219 -0.04 15.99 27.12
N ASP A 220 -0.36 14.93 26.37
CA ASP A 220 0.59 13.88 26.04
C ASP A 220 1.49 14.27 24.87
N SER A 221 2.75 13.90 24.99
CA SER A 221 3.76 14.00 23.95
C SER A 221 4.35 12.61 23.69
N ILE A 222 4.08 12.10 22.50
CA ILE A 222 4.46 10.76 22.06
C ILE A 222 5.36 10.87 20.84
N ASP A 223 6.52 10.22 20.89
CA ASP A 223 7.42 10.04 19.75
C ASP A 223 7.78 8.55 19.63
N GLY A 224 7.29 7.87 18.59
CA GLY A 224 7.60 6.46 18.34
C GLY A 224 9.08 6.22 18.03
N GLY A 225 9.78 7.24 17.52
CA GLY A 225 11.19 7.15 17.17
C GLY A 225 11.37 6.59 15.77
N ALA A 226 12.14 5.52 15.63
CA ALA A 226 12.39 4.86 14.35
C ALA A 226 11.80 3.47 14.40
N GLY A 227 11.33 2.96 13.25
CA GLY A 227 10.61 1.70 13.19
C GLY A 227 9.25 1.93 12.55
N THR A 228 8.36 0.95 12.68
CA THR A 228 6.93 1.12 12.42
C THR A 228 6.20 0.97 13.74
N ASP A 229 5.84 2.11 14.32
CA ASP A 229 5.31 2.20 15.66
C ASP A 229 3.78 2.22 15.65
N THR A 230 3.20 1.70 16.73
CA THR A 230 1.75 1.57 16.88
C THR A 230 1.26 2.16 18.19
N LEU A 231 0.31 3.08 18.15
CA LEU A 231 -0.45 3.53 19.31
C LEU A 231 -1.81 2.84 19.35
N ASN A 232 -2.16 2.20 20.45
CA ASN A 232 -3.50 1.67 20.72
C ASN A 232 -4.12 2.46 21.87
N ALA A 233 -5.20 3.18 21.61
CA ALA A 233 -5.85 4.04 22.59
C ALA A 233 -7.35 3.73 22.73
N THR A 234 -7.78 3.45 23.96
CA THR A 234 -9.20 3.48 24.33
C THR A 234 -9.63 4.93 24.50
N MET A 235 -10.59 5.37 23.70
CA MET A 235 -11.04 6.75 23.66
C MET A 235 -12.19 7.01 24.63
N ALA A 236 -12.24 8.22 25.16
CA ALA A 236 -13.38 8.66 25.96
C ALA A 236 -14.61 8.90 25.06
N VAL A 237 -15.77 8.43 25.52
CA VAL A 237 -17.04 8.50 24.79
C VAL A 237 -18.06 9.47 25.41
N THR A 238 -17.62 10.27 26.38
CA THR A 238 -18.46 11.23 27.10
C THR A 238 -18.65 12.53 26.31
N ALA A 239 -19.74 13.24 26.59
CA ALA A 239 -20.05 14.50 25.90
C ALA A 239 -18.94 15.55 26.08
N GLY A 240 -18.46 16.08 24.96
CA GLY A 240 -17.42 17.11 24.91
C GLY A 240 -16.00 16.57 25.10
N ALA A 241 -15.80 15.26 25.16
CA ALA A 241 -14.46 14.69 25.20
C ALA A 241 -13.66 15.12 23.95
N SER A 242 -12.46 15.63 24.17
CA SER A 242 -11.58 16.11 23.10
C SER A 242 -10.13 15.71 23.40
N VAL A 243 -9.48 15.09 22.43
CA VAL A 243 -8.06 14.71 22.50
C VAL A 243 -7.28 15.45 21.41
N ALA A 244 -6.15 16.04 21.78
CA ALA A 244 -5.25 16.78 20.91
C ALA A 244 -3.80 16.56 21.39
N ALA A 245 -3.37 15.31 21.39
CA ALA A 245 -2.02 14.92 21.80
C ALA A 245 -0.99 15.30 20.72
N VAL A 246 0.27 15.49 21.13
CA VAL A 246 1.40 15.60 20.20
C VAL A 246 1.89 14.19 19.90
N ILE A 247 1.76 13.74 18.65
CA ILE A 247 2.15 12.38 18.23
C ILE A 247 3.08 12.46 17.03
N LYS A 248 4.29 11.93 17.15
CA LYS A 248 5.30 11.94 16.09
C LYS A 248 5.83 10.55 15.84
N ASN A 249 6.12 10.24 14.57
CA ASN A 249 6.74 8.98 14.17
C ASN A 249 5.96 7.77 14.73
N VAL A 250 4.63 7.81 14.65
CA VAL A 250 3.77 6.67 14.96
C VAL A 250 2.92 6.42 13.74
N GLU A 251 3.25 5.36 13.02
CA GLU A 251 2.68 5.08 11.70
C GLU A 251 1.24 4.57 11.79
N ASN A 252 0.93 3.80 12.85
CA ASN A 252 -0.38 3.20 13.06
C ASN A 252 -1.02 3.71 14.35
N ILE A 253 -2.11 4.48 14.24
CA ILE A 253 -2.83 5.01 15.40
C ILE A 253 -4.21 4.36 15.46
N ASN A 254 -4.45 3.54 16.48
CA ASN A 254 -5.67 2.78 16.66
C ASN A 254 -6.49 3.39 17.79
N LEU A 255 -7.61 3.98 17.44
CA LEU A 255 -8.52 4.66 18.36
C LEU A 255 -9.79 3.80 18.52
N THR A 256 -9.90 3.11 19.65
CA THR A 256 -11.05 2.28 19.97
C THR A 256 -12.07 3.08 20.77
N TYR A 257 -13.27 3.18 20.24
CA TYR A 257 -14.41 3.84 20.86
C TYR A 257 -15.42 2.79 21.35
N GLY A 258 -16.63 3.25 21.63
CA GLY A 258 -17.82 2.45 21.81
C GLY A 258 -19.03 3.29 21.44
N THR A 259 -20.14 3.11 22.14
CA THR A 259 -21.30 4.00 22.03
C THR A 259 -20.99 5.37 22.58
N LEU A 260 -21.09 6.38 21.72
CA LEU A 260 -20.92 7.77 22.13
C LEU A 260 -22.11 8.23 22.97
N ALA A 261 -21.81 8.85 24.12
CA ALA A 261 -22.79 9.50 24.99
C ALA A 261 -22.91 11.01 24.71
N GLY A 262 -22.18 11.51 23.71
CA GLY A 262 -22.13 12.91 23.33
C GLY A 262 -21.21 13.14 22.12
N GLY A 263 -21.08 14.39 21.66
CA GLY A 263 -20.08 14.72 20.65
C GLY A 263 -18.65 14.54 21.18
N VAL A 264 -17.78 13.89 20.40
CA VAL A 264 -16.38 13.58 20.76
C VAL A 264 -15.46 14.04 19.66
N THR A 265 -14.26 14.53 20.00
CA THR A 265 -13.27 15.01 19.05
C THR A 265 -11.91 14.34 19.24
N PHE A 266 -11.32 13.88 18.15
CA PHE A 266 -9.89 13.66 18.02
C PHE A 266 -9.31 14.70 17.05
N ASN A 267 -8.37 15.51 17.54
CA ASN A 267 -7.72 16.55 16.78
C ASN A 267 -6.28 16.12 16.47
N ALA A 268 -6.02 15.84 15.20
CA ALA A 268 -4.74 15.37 14.69
C ALA A 268 -3.78 16.52 14.29
N ASN A 269 -4.02 17.76 14.73
CA ASN A 269 -3.20 18.91 14.34
C ASN A 269 -1.70 18.72 14.61
N ASP A 270 -1.37 18.07 15.72
CA ASP A 270 0.01 17.80 16.13
C ASP A 270 0.39 16.32 15.98
N VAL A 271 -0.30 15.61 15.08
CA VAL A 271 0.06 14.27 14.61
C VAL A 271 0.88 14.40 13.33
N SER A 272 2.06 13.76 13.28
CA SER A 272 2.92 13.74 12.09
C SER A 272 3.56 12.38 11.88
N GLY A 273 3.62 11.92 10.63
CA GLY A 273 4.20 10.62 10.26
C GLY A 273 3.21 9.45 10.36
N ALA A 274 1.94 9.71 10.68
CA ALA A 274 0.90 8.69 10.65
C ALA A 274 0.63 8.24 9.21
N GLN A 275 0.71 6.94 8.96
CA GLN A 275 0.28 6.35 7.70
C GLN A 275 -1.20 5.96 7.76
N LYS A 276 -1.66 5.52 8.95
CA LYS A 276 -3.03 5.09 9.18
C LYS A 276 -3.54 5.54 10.55
N ILE A 277 -4.76 6.08 10.56
CA ILE A 277 -5.54 6.34 11.77
C ILE A 277 -6.80 5.49 11.72
N GLN A 278 -6.91 4.48 12.59
CA GLN A 278 -8.04 3.58 12.66
C GLN A 278 -9.05 4.07 13.70
N ILE A 279 -10.30 4.20 13.29
CA ILE A 279 -11.47 4.46 14.12
C ILE A 279 -12.21 3.14 14.29
N ILE A 280 -12.13 2.57 15.49
CA ILE A 280 -12.58 1.21 15.79
C ILE A 280 -13.80 1.27 16.69
N ASP A 281 -14.84 0.48 16.38
CA ASP A 281 -16.03 0.26 17.22
C ASP A 281 -16.84 1.51 17.60
N ALA A 282 -16.67 2.63 16.88
CA ALA A 282 -17.44 3.85 17.11
C ALA A 282 -18.92 3.63 16.76
N VAL A 283 -19.81 3.87 17.71
CA VAL A 283 -21.27 3.88 17.48
C VAL A 283 -21.76 5.29 17.75
N THR A 284 -22.15 6.01 16.68
CA THR A 284 -22.39 7.44 16.69
C THR A 284 -23.87 7.83 16.62
N THR A 285 -24.81 6.90 16.83
CA THR A 285 -26.27 7.13 16.79
C THR A 285 -26.71 8.43 17.49
N GLY A 286 -27.10 9.45 16.72
CA GLY A 286 -27.56 10.75 17.22
C GLY A 286 -26.47 11.69 17.75
N GLN A 287 -25.20 11.31 17.62
CA GLN A 287 -24.02 12.04 18.05
C GLN A 287 -23.08 12.27 16.86
N THR A 288 -22.07 13.13 17.06
CA THR A 288 -21.03 13.40 16.06
C THR A 288 -19.67 13.00 16.60
N LEU A 289 -18.96 12.15 15.85
CA LEU A 289 -17.53 11.93 16.04
C LEU A 289 -16.77 12.86 15.10
N THR A 290 -15.95 13.75 15.67
CA THR A 290 -15.12 14.67 14.87
C THR A 290 -13.69 14.18 14.84
N ILE A 291 -13.19 13.87 13.65
CA ILE A 291 -11.77 13.60 13.39
C ILE A 291 -11.25 14.79 12.59
N SER A 292 -10.49 15.66 13.25
CA SER A 292 -10.09 16.95 12.67
C SER A 292 -8.61 17.02 12.40
N ASN A 293 -8.24 17.84 11.42
CA ASN A 293 -6.86 18.18 11.12
C ASN A 293 -5.99 16.94 10.83
N VAL A 294 -6.48 15.99 10.03
CA VAL A 294 -5.66 14.85 9.62
C VAL A 294 -4.66 15.26 8.53
N GLU A 295 -3.44 14.74 8.57
CA GLU A 295 -2.50 14.90 7.46
C GLU A 295 -3.01 14.17 6.21
N LYS A 296 -3.04 14.84 5.04
CA LYS A 296 -3.61 14.28 3.79
C LYS A 296 -2.98 12.95 3.34
N ALA A 297 -1.72 12.71 3.72
CA ALA A 297 -1.01 11.47 3.42
C ALA A 297 -1.50 10.27 4.25
N ALA A 298 -2.14 10.51 5.40
CA ALA A 298 -2.66 9.46 6.26
C ALA A 298 -4.01 8.94 5.74
N THR A 299 -4.19 7.63 5.78
CA THR A 299 -5.51 7.02 5.54
C THR A 299 -6.30 6.93 6.84
N VAL A 300 -7.53 7.43 6.84
CA VAL A 300 -8.47 7.23 7.96
C VAL A 300 -9.29 5.97 7.70
N GLU A 301 -9.14 4.94 8.54
CA GLU A 301 -9.83 3.67 8.39
C GLU A 301 -10.94 3.53 9.44
N PHE A 302 -12.17 3.33 9.00
CA PHE A 302 -13.31 3.01 9.85
C PHE A 302 -13.46 1.49 9.94
N LYS A 303 -13.36 0.94 11.15
CA LYS A 303 -13.27 -0.50 11.37
C LYS A 303 -14.29 -1.03 12.37
N ASN A 304 -14.95 -2.12 11.99
CA ASN A 304 -15.92 -2.86 12.82
C ASN A 304 -17.14 -2.03 13.28
N ILE A 305 -17.58 -1.10 12.44
CA ILE A 305 -18.73 -0.22 12.71
C ILE A 305 -20.03 -0.95 12.35
N THR A 306 -20.60 -1.66 13.33
CA THR A 306 -21.69 -2.63 13.12
C THR A 306 -23.01 -2.30 13.80
N GLY A 307 -23.08 -1.22 14.59
CA GLY A 307 -24.26 -0.86 15.41
C GLY A 307 -24.80 0.55 15.19
N ASP A 308 -24.40 1.25 14.13
CA ASP A 308 -24.66 2.68 13.96
C ASP A 308 -25.80 2.96 12.98
N ALA A 309 -26.97 3.33 13.48
CA ALA A 309 -28.17 3.42 12.64
C ALA A 309 -28.33 4.75 11.88
N ALA A 310 -27.54 5.79 12.17
CA ALA A 310 -27.61 7.11 11.52
C ALA A 310 -26.58 8.12 12.07
N GLY A 311 -25.47 7.67 12.63
CA GLY A 311 -24.49 8.57 13.23
C GLY A 311 -23.54 9.20 12.21
N ASP A 312 -23.06 10.41 12.55
CA ASP A 312 -22.26 11.24 11.66
C ASP A 312 -20.80 11.32 12.12
N VAL A 313 -19.89 11.00 11.21
CA VAL A 313 -18.47 11.35 11.33
C VAL A 313 -18.22 12.63 10.57
N ALA A 314 -17.66 13.64 11.25
CA ALA A 314 -17.09 14.81 10.62
C ALA A 314 -15.57 14.63 10.47
N LEU A 315 -15.08 14.56 9.24
CA LEU A 315 -13.68 14.36 8.92
C LEU A 315 -13.11 15.58 8.18
N SER A 316 -12.00 16.13 8.68
CA SER A 316 -11.27 17.21 8.03
C SER A 316 -9.76 16.95 7.98
N PHE A 317 -9.14 17.46 6.93
CA PHE A 317 -7.71 17.36 6.69
C PHE A 317 -7.03 18.74 6.80
N ARG A 318 -5.76 18.74 7.20
CA ARG A 318 -4.94 19.96 7.25
C ARG A 318 -4.50 20.36 5.85
N ASP A 319 -4.25 21.65 5.68
CA ASP A 319 -3.71 22.22 4.45
C ASP A 319 -4.55 21.86 3.21
N ALA A 320 -5.87 21.77 3.39
CA ALA A 320 -6.86 21.40 2.39
C ALA A 320 -7.57 22.64 1.80
N ALA A 321 -6.87 23.77 1.72
CA ALA A 321 -7.40 25.01 1.15
C ALA A 321 -7.05 25.17 -0.35
N GLY A 322 -6.38 24.17 -0.94
CA GLY A 322 -6.06 24.12 -2.35
C GLY A 322 -7.28 23.79 -3.19
N SER A 323 -7.09 23.71 -4.51
CA SER A 323 -8.14 23.33 -5.46
C SER A 323 -7.91 21.95 -6.07
N ALA A 324 -7.03 21.16 -5.47
CA ALA A 324 -6.57 19.86 -5.97
C ALA A 324 -6.15 18.96 -4.81
N ASP A 325 -6.86 19.06 -3.69
CA ASP A 325 -6.57 18.29 -2.50
C ASP A 325 -7.05 16.84 -2.64
N SER A 326 -6.23 15.92 -2.15
CA SER A 326 -6.46 14.49 -2.25
C SER A 326 -6.29 13.84 -0.88
N ALA A 327 -7.19 12.95 -0.53
CA ALA A 327 -7.16 12.20 0.71
C ALA A 327 -7.78 10.81 0.54
N ALA A 328 -7.52 9.92 1.50
CA ALA A 328 -8.02 8.55 1.47
C ALA A 328 -8.74 8.18 2.77
N ILE A 329 -9.87 7.49 2.61
CA ILE A 329 -10.54 6.76 3.69
C ILE A 329 -10.60 5.28 3.37
N SER A 330 -10.72 4.45 4.39
CA SER A 330 -10.97 3.02 4.24
C SER A 330 -12.12 2.57 5.12
N LEU A 331 -12.90 1.61 4.62
CA LEU A 331 -13.98 0.96 5.33
C LEU A 331 -13.58 -0.51 5.53
N ALA A 332 -13.64 -0.99 6.76
CA ALA A 332 -13.29 -2.34 7.13
C ALA A 332 -14.39 -2.93 8.04
N LYS A 333 -15.33 -3.67 7.46
CA LYS A 333 -16.50 -4.23 8.18
C LYS A 333 -17.38 -3.10 8.78
N VAL A 334 -17.86 -2.22 7.91
CA VAL A 334 -18.81 -1.15 8.23
C VAL A 334 -20.18 -1.54 7.68
N THR A 335 -21.10 -2.02 8.51
CA THR A 335 -22.31 -2.72 8.02
C THR A 335 -23.61 -1.93 8.16
N THR A 336 -23.56 -0.69 8.66
CA THR A 336 -24.77 0.03 9.12
C THR A 336 -25.03 1.36 8.42
N GLY A 337 -24.30 1.68 7.34
CA GLY A 337 -24.56 2.88 6.54
C GLY A 337 -24.01 4.15 7.18
N LEU A 338 -22.81 4.07 7.77
CA LEU A 338 -22.12 5.17 8.44
C LEU A 338 -22.12 6.46 7.59
N GLY A 339 -22.59 7.56 8.17
CA GLY A 339 -22.52 8.88 7.56
C GLY A 339 -21.12 9.47 7.74
N ILE A 340 -20.45 9.83 6.65
CA ILE A 340 -19.11 10.42 6.68
C ILE A 340 -19.16 11.73 5.91
N THR A 341 -18.98 12.84 6.62
CA THR A 341 -18.78 14.16 6.03
C THR A 341 -17.30 14.45 5.90
N VAL A 342 -16.85 14.76 4.68
CA VAL A 342 -15.46 15.10 4.34
C VAL A 342 -15.41 16.51 3.77
N ASP A 343 -14.72 17.40 4.46
CA ASP A 343 -14.58 18.79 4.03
C ASP A 343 -13.32 19.01 3.18
N ALA A 344 -13.46 19.85 2.14
CA ALA A 344 -12.37 20.47 1.39
C ALA A 344 -11.40 19.51 0.66
N ILE A 345 -11.91 18.36 0.21
CA ILE A 345 -11.14 17.41 -0.61
C ILE A 345 -11.78 17.28 -2.00
N GLU A 346 -11.01 17.58 -3.06
CA GLU A 346 -11.48 17.46 -4.45
C GLU A 346 -11.37 16.04 -4.99
N THR A 347 -10.36 15.26 -4.54
CA THR A 347 -10.19 13.85 -4.92
C THR A 347 -10.21 12.97 -3.68
N LEU A 348 -11.33 12.30 -3.45
CA LEU A 348 -11.47 11.37 -2.32
C LEU A 348 -11.28 9.93 -2.81
N THR A 349 -10.38 9.20 -2.15
CA THR A 349 -10.25 7.75 -2.33
C THR A 349 -11.01 7.01 -1.23
N VAL A 350 -11.81 6.02 -1.60
CA VAL A 350 -12.57 5.15 -0.69
C VAL A 350 -12.15 3.70 -0.91
N ASN A 351 -11.51 3.11 0.10
CA ASN A 351 -11.00 1.74 0.04
C ASN A 351 -11.93 0.80 0.81
N SER A 352 -12.60 -0.12 0.12
CA SER A 352 -13.45 -1.16 0.71
C SER A 352 -12.63 -2.42 1.05
N THR A 353 -12.43 -2.66 2.34
CA THR A 353 -11.65 -3.78 2.88
C THR A 353 -12.46 -4.56 3.93
N GLY A 354 -11.91 -5.64 4.47
CA GLY A 354 -12.61 -6.48 5.43
C GLY A 354 -11.79 -7.67 5.89
N ALA A 355 -12.23 -8.33 6.96
CA ALA A 355 -11.56 -9.53 7.48
C ALA A 355 -11.91 -10.78 6.65
N ALA A 356 -13.12 -10.81 6.09
CA ALA A 356 -13.55 -11.82 5.13
C ALA A 356 -13.98 -11.16 3.82
N ALA A 357 -13.72 -11.79 2.68
CA ALA A 357 -14.10 -11.27 1.35
C ALA A 357 -15.62 -11.11 1.15
N ALA A 358 -16.44 -11.73 2.00
CA ALA A 358 -17.91 -11.67 1.95
C ALA A 358 -18.50 -10.50 2.78
N ASP A 359 -17.69 -9.77 3.53
CA ASP A 359 -18.18 -8.60 4.26
C ASP A 359 -18.56 -7.50 3.25
N THR A 360 -19.80 -7.04 3.28
CA THR A 360 -20.25 -5.87 2.51
C THR A 360 -20.15 -4.62 3.38
N ASN A 361 -19.38 -3.63 2.92
CA ASN A 361 -19.32 -2.32 3.53
C ASN A 361 -20.50 -1.47 3.05
N VAL A 362 -21.06 -0.66 3.93
CA VAL A 362 -22.18 0.25 3.65
C VAL A 362 -21.85 1.62 4.27
N ALA A 363 -21.78 2.65 3.44
CA ALA A 363 -21.52 4.02 3.89
C ALA A 363 -22.31 5.05 3.08
N THR A 364 -22.53 6.21 3.70
CA THR A 364 -23.05 7.41 3.03
C THR A 364 -21.99 8.51 3.14
N ILE A 365 -21.53 9.04 2.01
CA ILE A 365 -20.51 10.09 1.99
C ILE A 365 -21.13 11.44 1.60
N SER A 366 -20.77 12.46 2.38
CA SER A 366 -21.03 13.88 2.12
C SER A 366 -19.69 14.55 1.88
N ALA A 367 -19.30 14.77 0.62
CA ALA A 367 -18.05 15.40 0.23
C ALA A 367 -18.35 16.49 -0.80
N ALA A 368 -18.85 17.64 -0.33
CA ALA A 368 -19.45 18.66 -1.19
C ALA A 368 -18.48 19.24 -2.25
N GLN A 369 -17.18 19.24 -1.97
CA GLN A 369 -16.13 19.76 -2.85
C GLN A 369 -15.47 18.67 -3.71
N ALA A 370 -15.76 17.39 -3.47
CA ALA A 370 -15.20 16.31 -4.26
C ALA A 370 -15.67 16.41 -5.72
N THR A 371 -14.72 16.50 -6.64
CA THR A 371 -14.95 16.43 -8.09
C THR A 371 -14.69 15.02 -8.61
N LYS A 372 -13.83 14.26 -7.92
CA LYS A 372 -13.49 12.88 -8.23
C LYS A 372 -13.58 12.00 -6.99
N LEU A 373 -14.26 10.87 -7.15
CA LEU A 373 -14.26 9.76 -6.23
C LEU A 373 -13.51 8.59 -6.86
N VAL A 374 -12.54 8.02 -6.14
CA VAL A 374 -11.84 6.79 -6.53
C VAL A 374 -12.26 5.70 -5.56
N ILE A 375 -12.73 4.57 -6.07
CA ILE A 375 -13.20 3.44 -5.26
C ILE A 375 -12.28 2.25 -5.52
N THR A 376 -11.70 1.68 -4.47
CA THR A 376 -10.81 0.52 -4.59
C THR A 376 -11.10 -0.53 -3.52
N GLY A 377 -10.40 -1.66 -3.58
CA GLY A 377 -10.43 -2.68 -2.54
C GLY A 377 -11.02 -4.01 -3.02
N ALA A 378 -11.20 -4.94 -2.08
CA ALA A 378 -11.58 -6.32 -2.37
C ALA A 378 -12.96 -6.72 -1.85
N ASN A 379 -13.55 -5.91 -0.98
CA ASN A 379 -14.83 -6.18 -0.37
C ASN A 379 -15.97 -5.47 -1.09
N ASP A 380 -17.13 -6.10 -1.10
CA ASP A 380 -18.35 -5.49 -1.64
C ASP A 380 -18.63 -4.16 -0.94
N LEU A 381 -19.11 -3.17 -1.69
CA LEU A 381 -19.38 -1.82 -1.20
C LEU A 381 -20.75 -1.36 -1.67
N THR A 382 -21.62 -0.99 -0.74
CA THR A 382 -22.77 -0.13 -0.99
C THR A 382 -22.42 1.29 -0.59
N LEU A 383 -22.40 2.20 -1.55
CA LEU A 383 -22.03 3.59 -1.34
C LEU A 383 -23.13 4.53 -1.83
N ASN A 384 -23.61 5.35 -0.90
CA ASN A 384 -24.57 6.42 -1.19
C ASN A 384 -23.89 7.78 -1.06
N GLN A 385 -24.29 8.75 -1.88
CA GLN A 385 -23.84 10.14 -1.77
C GLN A 385 -24.98 11.00 -1.22
N SER A 386 -24.77 11.71 -0.11
CA SER A 386 -25.77 12.62 0.48
C SER A 386 -25.57 14.08 0.10
N SER A 387 -24.32 14.49 -0.15
CA SER A 387 -23.97 15.83 -0.64
C SER A 387 -22.67 15.78 -1.41
N ALA A 388 -22.74 15.86 -2.74
CA ALA A 388 -21.56 15.84 -3.61
C ALA A 388 -21.78 16.75 -4.82
N ALA A 389 -22.15 18.02 -4.57
CA ALA A 389 -22.58 18.98 -5.60
C ALA A 389 -21.54 19.25 -6.71
N ALA A 390 -20.26 18.99 -6.44
CA ALA A 390 -19.17 19.16 -7.41
C ALA A 390 -18.76 17.86 -8.13
N LEU A 391 -19.32 16.70 -7.76
CA LEU A 391 -18.85 15.40 -8.24
C LEU A 391 -19.11 15.23 -9.73
N LYS A 392 -18.07 14.83 -10.46
CA LYS A 392 -18.10 14.59 -11.92
C LYS A 392 -17.56 13.24 -12.32
N THR A 393 -16.68 12.65 -11.52
CA THR A 393 -16.05 11.37 -11.85
C THR A 393 -16.13 10.42 -10.68
N VAL A 394 -16.58 9.20 -10.95
CA VAL A 394 -16.56 8.07 -10.02
C VAL A 394 -15.79 6.95 -10.70
N ASP A 395 -14.62 6.62 -10.18
CA ASP A 395 -13.74 5.63 -10.77
C ASP A 395 -13.60 4.44 -9.82
N ALA A 396 -14.39 3.40 -10.03
CA ALA A 396 -14.31 2.15 -9.29
C ALA A 396 -13.55 1.05 -10.05
N SER A 397 -12.83 1.38 -11.13
CA SER A 397 -12.18 0.39 -12.01
C SER A 397 -11.16 -0.50 -11.29
N ALA A 398 -10.65 -0.08 -10.14
CA ALA A 398 -9.74 -0.84 -9.29
C ALA A 398 -10.44 -1.69 -8.20
N LEU A 399 -11.77 -1.64 -8.09
CA LEU A 399 -12.54 -2.43 -7.14
C LEU A 399 -12.67 -3.89 -7.63
N THR A 400 -12.38 -4.82 -6.71
CA THR A 400 -12.46 -6.28 -6.97
C THR A 400 -13.58 -6.98 -6.20
N GLY A 401 -14.29 -6.24 -5.34
CA GLY A 401 -15.62 -6.59 -4.85
C GLY A 401 -16.74 -6.01 -5.74
N LYS A 402 -17.99 -6.29 -5.41
CA LYS A 402 -19.17 -5.71 -6.07
C LYS A 402 -19.41 -4.28 -5.58
N LEU A 403 -19.81 -3.41 -6.49
CA LEU A 403 -20.26 -2.06 -6.18
C LEU A 403 -21.78 -1.98 -6.26
N ASN A 404 -22.41 -1.39 -5.24
CA ASN A 404 -23.76 -0.85 -5.33
C ASN A 404 -23.66 0.67 -5.11
N TYR A 405 -23.83 1.45 -6.18
CA TYR A 405 -23.62 2.90 -6.17
C TYR A 405 -24.87 3.63 -6.66
N THR A 406 -25.22 4.71 -5.96
CA THR A 406 -26.26 5.65 -6.40
C THR A 406 -25.62 6.98 -6.77
N ALA A 407 -25.71 7.35 -8.04
CA ALA A 407 -25.20 8.61 -8.56
C ALA A 407 -26.00 9.82 -8.05
N THR A 408 -25.39 10.99 -8.11
CA THR A 408 -26.07 12.26 -7.89
C THR A 408 -26.72 12.74 -9.18
N ASN A 409 -27.24 13.97 -9.19
CA ASN A 409 -27.88 14.56 -10.37
C ASN A 409 -26.90 15.41 -11.21
N ASN A 410 -25.59 15.21 -11.06
CA ASN A 410 -24.59 16.12 -11.61
C ASN A 410 -24.10 15.73 -13.00
N GLY A 411 -24.50 14.57 -13.52
CA GLY A 411 -24.01 14.06 -14.80
C GLY A 411 -22.60 13.52 -14.63
N GLU A 412 -22.49 12.40 -13.91
CA GLU A 412 -21.23 11.79 -13.56
C GLU A 412 -20.73 10.84 -14.65
N THR A 413 -19.41 10.84 -14.84
CA THR A 413 -18.71 9.75 -15.54
C THR A 413 -18.36 8.67 -14.52
N ILE A 414 -18.92 7.47 -14.68
CA ILE A 414 -18.88 6.38 -13.70
C ILE A 414 -18.25 5.14 -14.33
N SER A 415 -17.19 4.63 -13.73
CA SER A 415 -16.62 3.32 -14.04
C SER A 415 -16.96 2.35 -12.91
N GLY A 416 -17.54 1.19 -13.23
CA GLY A 416 -17.68 0.05 -12.31
C GLY A 416 -16.34 -0.64 -12.03
N GLY A 417 -16.35 -1.58 -11.09
CA GLY A 417 -15.28 -2.52 -10.78
C GLY A 417 -15.28 -3.77 -11.65
N THR A 418 -14.69 -4.85 -11.13
CA THR A 418 -14.45 -6.10 -11.88
C THR A 418 -15.48 -7.21 -11.61
N LYS A 419 -16.44 -6.96 -10.71
CA LYS A 419 -17.52 -7.88 -10.33
C LYS A 419 -18.86 -7.35 -10.80
N ALA A 420 -19.93 -8.11 -10.54
CA ALA A 420 -21.29 -7.71 -10.89
C ALA A 420 -21.71 -6.47 -10.08
N ASP A 421 -21.72 -5.32 -10.75
CA ASP A 421 -22.02 -4.04 -10.12
C ASP A 421 -23.48 -3.62 -10.34
N THR A 422 -24.01 -2.83 -9.41
CA THR A 422 -25.31 -2.17 -9.53
C THR A 422 -25.09 -0.68 -9.45
N ILE A 423 -25.40 0.04 -10.53
CA ILE A 423 -25.24 1.49 -10.60
C ILE A 423 -26.63 2.08 -10.86
N THR A 424 -27.09 2.93 -9.95
CA THR A 424 -28.33 3.68 -10.12
C THR A 424 -27.99 5.11 -10.53
N LEU A 425 -28.42 5.49 -11.73
CA LEU A 425 -28.17 6.79 -12.32
C LEU A 425 -29.08 7.86 -11.73
N GLY A 426 -28.62 9.11 -11.81
CA GLY A 426 -29.37 10.27 -11.39
C GLY A 426 -30.21 10.84 -12.52
N THR A 427 -30.61 12.10 -12.37
CA THR A 427 -31.32 12.86 -13.42
C THR A 427 -30.37 13.67 -14.32
N GLY A 428 -29.07 13.70 -14.00
CA GLY A 428 -28.05 14.37 -14.79
C GLY A 428 -27.73 13.57 -16.07
N ALA A 429 -26.91 14.15 -16.95
CA ALA A 429 -26.40 13.45 -18.13
C ALA A 429 -25.22 12.57 -17.73
N ASP A 430 -25.49 11.32 -17.37
CA ASP A 430 -24.51 10.39 -16.83
C ASP A 430 -23.77 9.63 -17.94
N THR A 431 -22.54 9.17 -17.67
CA THR A 431 -21.76 8.36 -18.62
C THR A 431 -21.18 7.14 -17.91
N ILE A 432 -21.61 5.94 -18.29
CA ILE A 432 -21.06 4.68 -17.79
C ILE A 432 -19.88 4.24 -18.66
N VAL A 433 -18.73 3.98 -18.05
CA VAL A 433 -17.49 3.66 -18.76
C VAL A 433 -17.13 2.18 -18.63
N TYR A 434 -16.93 1.53 -19.76
CA TYR A 434 -16.42 0.15 -19.86
C TYR A 434 -15.09 0.09 -20.60
N THR A 435 -14.14 -0.61 -19.98
CA THR A 435 -12.79 -0.86 -20.52
C THR A 435 -12.50 -2.36 -20.54
N ALA A 436 -11.37 -2.77 -21.12
CA ALA A 436 -10.98 -4.17 -21.09
C ALA A 436 -10.80 -4.74 -19.67
N ALA A 437 -10.47 -3.88 -18.69
CA ALA A 437 -10.18 -4.24 -17.30
C ALA A 437 -11.42 -4.39 -16.42
N ASN A 438 -12.45 -3.57 -16.65
CA ASN A 438 -13.68 -3.51 -15.85
C ASN A 438 -14.95 -3.81 -16.68
N LYS A 439 -14.81 -4.51 -17.81
CA LYS A 439 -15.97 -4.88 -18.63
C LYS A 439 -16.92 -5.79 -17.85
N SER A 440 -18.20 -5.47 -17.94
CA SER A 440 -19.26 -6.35 -17.47
C SER A 440 -19.38 -7.58 -18.37
N THR A 441 -19.60 -8.75 -17.80
CA THR A 441 -19.74 -10.02 -18.54
C THR A 441 -20.98 -10.75 -18.06
N LEU A 442 -21.44 -11.80 -18.74
CA LEU A 442 -22.61 -12.53 -18.26
C LEU A 442 -22.39 -13.17 -16.87
N VAL A 443 -21.14 -13.48 -16.52
CA VAL A 443 -20.75 -14.02 -15.21
C VAL A 443 -20.73 -12.93 -14.14
N ASN A 444 -20.19 -11.76 -14.47
CA ASN A 444 -20.14 -10.57 -13.61
C ASN A 444 -21.03 -9.49 -14.24
N LEU A 445 -22.34 -9.73 -14.23
CA LEU A 445 -23.30 -8.91 -14.96
C LEU A 445 -23.64 -7.65 -14.17
N ASP A 446 -23.40 -6.51 -14.82
CA ASP A 446 -23.70 -5.20 -14.29
C ASP A 446 -25.16 -4.89 -14.55
N THR A 447 -25.74 -4.17 -13.59
CA THR A 447 -27.10 -3.67 -13.67
C THR A 447 -27.07 -2.15 -13.56
N ILE A 448 -27.51 -1.48 -14.62
CA ILE A 448 -27.66 -0.04 -14.70
C ILE A 448 -29.14 0.31 -14.55
N ASN A 449 -29.48 1.03 -13.48
CA ASN A 449 -30.85 1.47 -13.20
C ASN A 449 -31.01 2.93 -13.59
N GLY A 450 -32.14 3.27 -14.19
CA GLY A 450 -32.52 4.67 -14.44
C GLY A 450 -31.86 5.32 -15.65
N PHE A 451 -31.34 4.54 -16.59
CA PHE A 451 -30.80 5.07 -17.84
C PHE A 451 -31.86 5.89 -18.58
N ASN A 452 -31.50 7.10 -18.99
CA ASN A 452 -32.41 8.04 -19.59
C ASN A 452 -31.78 8.69 -20.84
N ALA A 453 -32.18 8.20 -22.01
CA ALA A 453 -31.75 8.75 -23.29
C ALA A 453 -32.12 10.24 -23.45
N THR A 454 -33.21 10.73 -22.83
CA THR A 454 -33.60 12.15 -22.89
C THR A 454 -32.70 13.04 -22.03
N ALA A 455 -32.18 12.51 -20.92
CA ALA A 455 -31.14 13.17 -20.12
C ALA A 455 -29.76 13.12 -20.79
N SER A 456 -29.65 12.45 -21.94
CA SER A 456 -28.41 12.23 -22.69
C SER A 456 -27.41 11.33 -21.97
N ASP A 457 -27.89 10.34 -21.23
CA ASP A 457 -27.03 9.30 -20.65
C ASP A 457 -26.27 8.54 -21.75
N LYS A 458 -25.05 8.10 -21.43
CA LYS A 458 -24.16 7.43 -22.39
C LYS A 458 -23.48 6.19 -21.82
N PHE A 459 -23.16 5.26 -22.71
CA PHE A 459 -22.18 4.20 -22.50
C PHE A 459 -20.90 4.56 -23.24
N ASP A 460 -19.82 4.84 -22.51
CA ASP A 460 -18.48 5.00 -23.08
C ASP A 460 -17.77 3.67 -23.19
N ILE A 461 -17.63 3.21 -24.43
CA ILE A 461 -17.02 1.92 -24.77
C ILE A 461 -15.83 2.10 -25.71
N LYS A 462 -15.33 3.33 -25.88
CA LYS A 462 -14.21 3.64 -26.78
C LYS A 462 -12.95 2.83 -26.45
N ALA A 463 -12.75 2.53 -25.16
CA ALA A 463 -11.59 1.81 -24.64
C ALA A 463 -11.57 0.31 -24.98
N LEU A 464 -12.67 -0.23 -25.51
CA LEU A 464 -12.75 -1.62 -25.98
C LEU A 464 -12.23 -1.78 -27.42
N ALA A 465 -11.93 -0.68 -28.12
CA ALA A 465 -11.18 -0.64 -29.38
C ALA A 465 -11.74 -1.53 -30.51
N PHE A 466 -13.06 -1.48 -30.74
CA PHE A 466 -13.69 -2.17 -31.87
C PHE A 466 -13.31 -1.52 -33.22
N ALA A 467 -13.40 -2.31 -34.30
CA ALA A 467 -13.23 -1.81 -35.67
C ALA A 467 -14.32 -0.79 -36.05
N SER A 468 -14.17 -0.13 -37.21
CA SER A 468 -14.93 1.06 -37.65
C SER A 468 -16.46 0.90 -37.80
N ASP A 469 -17.05 -0.23 -37.45
CA ASP A 469 -18.50 -0.43 -37.51
C ASP A 469 -19.15 -0.43 -36.13
N THR A 470 -20.13 0.46 -35.97
CA THR A 470 -20.69 0.84 -34.69
C THR A 470 -22.22 0.88 -34.73
N THR A 471 -22.82 0.05 -35.59
CA THR A 471 -24.27 -0.07 -35.69
C THR A 471 -24.83 -0.82 -34.48
N VAL A 472 -25.97 -0.34 -33.95
CA VAL A 472 -26.71 -1.00 -32.86
C VAL A 472 -27.82 -1.85 -33.48
N ALA A 473 -27.68 -3.17 -33.37
CA ALA A 473 -28.65 -4.14 -33.87
C ALA A 473 -29.63 -4.58 -32.76
N THR A 474 -30.75 -5.18 -33.15
CA THR A 474 -31.77 -5.69 -32.23
C THR A 474 -31.88 -7.21 -32.34
N TYR A 475 -31.78 -7.92 -31.21
CA TYR A 475 -32.02 -9.35 -31.13
C TYR A 475 -33.47 -9.64 -30.75
N THR A 476 -34.26 -10.12 -31.72
CA THR A 476 -35.68 -10.45 -31.52
C THR A 476 -35.96 -11.95 -31.35
N ALA A 477 -35.05 -12.82 -31.83
CA ALA A 477 -35.27 -14.27 -31.84
C ALA A 477 -35.34 -14.90 -30.44
N GLY A 478 -34.69 -14.28 -29.44
CA GLY A 478 -34.73 -14.73 -28.05
C GLY A 478 -35.98 -14.28 -27.27
N GLY A 479 -36.87 -13.49 -27.88
CA GLY A 479 -37.97 -12.85 -27.16
C GLY A 479 -37.46 -12.08 -25.94
N THR A 480 -38.13 -12.24 -24.80
CA THR A 480 -37.81 -11.57 -23.53
C THR A 480 -36.83 -12.34 -22.63
N THR A 481 -36.19 -13.40 -23.12
CA THR A 481 -35.26 -14.21 -22.34
C THR A 481 -33.83 -13.89 -22.72
N ALA A 482 -33.06 -13.34 -21.77
CA ALA A 482 -31.64 -13.03 -21.95
C ALA A 482 -30.83 -14.28 -22.33
N LEU A 483 -29.74 -14.09 -23.08
CA LEU A 483 -28.76 -15.16 -23.30
C LEU A 483 -28.23 -15.69 -21.97
N ALA A 484 -28.15 -17.02 -21.84
CA ALA A 484 -27.66 -17.70 -20.65
C ALA A 484 -26.22 -18.27 -20.81
N SER A 485 -25.70 -18.29 -22.03
CA SER A 485 -24.40 -18.87 -22.38
C SER A 485 -23.90 -18.32 -23.71
N ASP A 486 -22.74 -18.81 -24.15
CA ASP A 486 -22.17 -18.53 -25.46
C ASP A 486 -23.17 -18.76 -26.61
N PHE A 487 -23.07 -17.93 -27.64
CA PHE A 487 -23.90 -17.98 -28.84
C PHE A 487 -23.04 -17.73 -30.08
N SER A 488 -22.91 -18.74 -30.95
CA SER A 488 -22.11 -18.62 -32.17
C SER A 488 -22.81 -17.79 -33.24
N GLY A 489 -22.05 -16.89 -33.89
CA GLY A 489 -22.59 -16.00 -34.93
C GLY A 489 -23.64 -15.03 -34.42
N PHE A 490 -23.60 -14.67 -33.13
CA PHE A 490 -24.54 -13.74 -32.53
C PHE A 490 -24.42 -12.33 -33.14
N PHE A 491 -23.19 -11.89 -33.36
CA PHE A 491 -22.88 -10.61 -33.97
C PHE A 491 -22.79 -10.79 -35.49
N THR A 492 -23.83 -10.39 -36.21
CA THR A 492 -23.93 -10.59 -37.66
C THR A 492 -23.62 -9.33 -38.44
N GLY A 493 -22.96 -9.51 -39.59
CA GLY A 493 -22.58 -8.42 -40.48
C GLY A 493 -21.68 -7.41 -39.80
N THR A 494 -22.23 -6.22 -39.58
CA THR A 494 -21.55 -5.04 -39.07
C THR A 494 -21.91 -4.69 -37.62
N GLY A 495 -22.91 -5.36 -37.05
CA GLY A 495 -23.43 -5.05 -35.72
C GLY A 495 -22.53 -5.57 -34.62
N LYS A 496 -21.71 -4.70 -34.03
CA LYS A 496 -20.87 -5.00 -32.86
C LYS A 496 -21.57 -4.76 -31.52
N ILE A 497 -22.71 -4.08 -31.56
CA ILE A 497 -23.58 -3.84 -30.41
C ILE A 497 -24.94 -4.44 -30.74
N VAL A 498 -25.46 -5.28 -29.84
CA VAL A 498 -26.78 -5.90 -29.99
C VAL A 498 -27.58 -5.64 -28.72
N LYS A 499 -28.77 -5.06 -28.87
CA LYS A 499 -29.72 -4.89 -27.77
C LYS A 499 -30.86 -5.90 -27.83
N GLN A 500 -31.35 -6.31 -26.67
CA GLN A 500 -32.49 -7.21 -26.52
C GLN A 500 -33.50 -6.66 -25.51
N ASP A 501 -34.79 -6.69 -25.86
CA ASP A 501 -35.89 -6.35 -24.94
C ASP A 501 -36.16 -7.53 -24.01
N LEU A 502 -36.14 -7.32 -22.70
CA LEU A 502 -36.51 -8.33 -21.71
C LEU A 502 -37.97 -8.19 -21.22
N GLY A 503 -38.71 -7.21 -21.75
CA GLY A 503 -40.03 -6.86 -21.26
C GLY A 503 -39.99 -6.15 -19.90
N GLY A 504 -41.12 -5.57 -19.49
CA GLY A 504 -41.23 -4.91 -18.18
C GLY A 504 -40.38 -3.65 -17.99
N GLY A 505 -39.78 -3.10 -19.05
CA GLY A 505 -38.86 -1.96 -18.97
C GLY A 505 -37.40 -2.34 -18.73
N ASP A 506 -37.04 -3.61 -18.92
CA ASP A 506 -35.67 -4.11 -18.83
C ASP A 506 -35.11 -4.41 -20.24
N ALA A 507 -33.81 -4.22 -20.41
CA ALA A 507 -33.09 -4.53 -21.64
C ALA A 507 -31.72 -5.15 -21.36
N MET A 508 -31.21 -5.91 -22.32
CA MET A 508 -29.81 -6.33 -22.36
C MET A 508 -29.08 -5.61 -23.48
N ILE A 509 -27.82 -5.26 -23.23
CA ILE A 509 -26.86 -4.80 -24.24
C ILE A 509 -25.72 -5.80 -24.27
N TYR A 510 -25.39 -6.27 -25.47
CA TYR A 510 -24.29 -7.20 -25.75
C TYR A 510 -23.29 -6.53 -26.69
N ILE A 511 -21.99 -6.69 -26.42
CA ILE A 511 -20.92 -6.07 -27.24
C ILE A 511 -19.78 -7.05 -27.48
N ASP A 512 -19.41 -7.20 -28.76
CA ASP A 512 -18.39 -8.13 -29.29
C ASP A 512 -16.95 -7.67 -28.97
N ALA A 513 -16.53 -7.78 -27.70
CA ALA A 513 -15.30 -7.22 -27.15
C ALA A 513 -14.02 -7.78 -27.79
N ASN A 514 -14.07 -9.02 -28.27
CA ASN A 514 -12.94 -9.70 -28.87
C ASN A 514 -12.96 -9.67 -30.41
N ASN A 515 -14.02 -9.12 -31.02
CA ASN A 515 -14.21 -8.96 -32.46
C ASN A 515 -14.19 -10.29 -33.23
N ASP A 516 -14.72 -11.37 -32.64
CA ASP A 516 -14.75 -12.70 -33.25
C ASP A 516 -16.10 -13.05 -33.92
N GLY A 517 -17.12 -12.21 -33.72
CA GLY A 517 -18.48 -12.39 -34.28
C GLY A 517 -19.38 -13.36 -33.50
N ASN A 518 -18.86 -14.01 -32.46
CA ASN A 518 -19.61 -14.84 -31.52
C ASN A 518 -19.88 -14.04 -30.24
N PHE A 519 -20.90 -14.45 -29.50
CA PHE A 519 -21.04 -14.02 -28.11
C PHE A 519 -20.40 -15.07 -27.21
N ASN A 520 -19.43 -14.65 -26.40
CA ASN A 520 -18.74 -15.42 -25.39
C ASN A 520 -19.07 -14.85 -24.00
N ALA A 521 -19.76 -15.64 -23.17
CA ALA A 521 -20.27 -15.22 -21.87
C ALA A 521 -19.20 -14.70 -20.89
N GLY A 522 -17.94 -15.11 -21.07
CA GLY A 522 -16.81 -14.73 -20.22
C GLY A 522 -15.89 -13.64 -20.78
N SER A 523 -16.00 -13.27 -22.06
CA SER A 523 -15.12 -12.27 -22.68
C SER A 523 -15.82 -11.09 -23.31
N ASP A 524 -17.09 -11.24 -23.71
CA ASP A 524 -17.88 -10.17 -24.31
C ASP A 524 -18.68 -9.40 -23.28
N VAL A 525 -19.00 -8.16 -23.64
CA VAL A 525 -19.73 -7.28 -22.74
C VAL A 525 -21.18 -7.70 -22.67
N SER A 526 -21.72 -7.78 -21.45
CA SER A 526 -23.16 -7.93 -21.20
C SER A 526 -23.57 -6.90 -20.15
N ILE A 527 -24.56 -6.07 -20.43
CA ILE A 527 -25.06 -5.06 -19.49
C ILE A 527 -26.56 -5.24 -19.38
N LYS A 528 -27.08 -5.30 -18.15
CA LYS A 528 -28.51 -5.21 -17.88
C LYS A 528 -28.89 -3.76 -17.63
N VAL A 529 -29.88 -3.26 -18.33
CA VAL A 529 -30.47 -1.93 -18.09
C VAL A 529 -31.89 -2.14 -17.57
N THR A 530 -32.27 -1.43 -16.49
CA THR A 530 -33.60 -1.52 -15.89
C THR A 530 -34.30 -0.17 -15.87
N GLY A 531 -35.64 -0.20 -15.91
CA GLY A 531 -36.49 0.99 -15.77
C GLY A 531 -36.42 1.96 -16.97
N THR A 532 -35.98 1.49 -18.14
CA THR A 532 -35.84 2.29 -19.37
C THR A 532 -36.66 1.67 -20.49
N THR A 533 -37.27 2.46 -21.37
CA THR A 533 -37.93 1.83 -22.53
C THR A 533 -36.88 1.36 -23.53
N PHE A 534 -36.91 0.08 -23.87
CA PHE A 534 -36.02 -0.56 -24.85
C PHE A 534 -35.89 0.19 -26.19
N ALA A 535 -36.93 0.96 -26.55
CA ALA A 535 -36.96 1.78 -27.76
C ALA A 535 -35.93 2.92 -27.74
N ASP A 536 -35.53 3.39 -26.56
CA ASP A 536 -34.75 4.63 -26.38
C ASP A 536 -33.23 4.43 -26.48
N ILE A 537 -32.74 3.19 -26.51
CA ILE A 537 -31.29 2.91 -26.64
C ILE A 537 -30.91 2.84 -28.12
N ASP A 538 -30.14 3.80 -28.63
CA ASP A 538 -29.68 3.84 -30.01
C ASP A 538 -28.17 4.12 -30.16
N LYS A 539 -27.69 4.34 -31.38
CA LYS A 539 -26.26 4.59 -31.65
C LYS A 539 -25.74 5.86 -30.95
N ALA A 540 -26.56 6.88 -30.79
CA ALA A 540 -26.16 8.13 -30.15
C ALA A 540 -25.88 7.93 -28.65
N ASP A 541 -26.35 6.84 -28.04
CA ASP A 541 -26.12 6.51 -26.64
C ASP A 541 -24.76 5.88 -26.35
N PHE A 542 -23.96 5.61 -27.39
CA PHE A 542 -22.64 5.03 -27.26
C PHE A 542 -21.56 6.02 -27.67
N ILE A 543 -20.57 6.22 -26.80
CA ILE A 543 -19.32 6.90 -27.15
C ILE A 543 -18.35 5.84 -27.68
N LEU A 544 -17.93 6.04 -28.92
CA LEU A 544 -17.18 5.09 -29.74
C LEU A 544 -15.83 5.71 -30.15
N ALA A 545 -14.86 4.87 -30.50
CA ALA A 545 -13.49 5.27 -30.86
C ALA A 545 -13.38 6.00 -32.21
#